data_AF-A0A934TYE6-F1
#
_entry.id   AF-A0A934TYE6-F1
#
_cell.length_a   1.000
_cell.length_b   1.000
_cell.length_c   1.000
_cell.angle_alpha   90.00
_cell.angle_beta   90.00
_cell.angle_gamma   90.00
#
_symmetry.space_group_name_H-M   'P 1'
#
loop_
_entity.id
_entity.type
_entity.pdbx_description
1 polymer ?
#
loop_
_entity_poly.entity_id
_entity_poly.type
_entity_poly.pdbx_seq_one_letter_code
_entity_poly.pdbx_strand_id
1 'polypeptide(L)'
;MAIEAGFDVRKLIDDPDTYTDEYAVFIERDCGKKIRQIRLAHGVVTKVFAEKIGCDWQTLEHWEIDRAKPLRKYYEPIKQAAREVGIDLDMLNVEPDYFVSDYQGFIQADCGRKIKSIRIACGCGLNQFGRILGCTGEAVARWEKNICVPELKYYKQIEQAANDNGLSIKSLNETPVLIKDEYKEFCESEFGEVVKAIRRNYHMKQIDFGRMIGVSLSTIGNWETRSVIPDREHFAKLKEIAARKGVKLYDA
;
A
#
# COMPACT_ATOMS: atom_id res chain seq x y z
N MET A 1 -20.97 16.93 54.04
CA MET A 1 -20.96 18.00 53.01
C MET A 1 -20.74 17.34 51.66
N ALA A 2 -21.83 16.98 50.98
CA ALA A 2 -21.81 16.37 49.65
C ALA A 2 -22.88 17.05 48.79
N ILE A 3 -22.81 18.39 48.71
CA ILE A 3 -23.70 19.23 47.91
C ILE A 3 -22.85 20.38 47.36
N GLU A 4 -21.91 20.09 46.47
CA GLU A 4 -21.25 21.14 45.65
C GLU A 4 -21.05 20.73 44.17
N ALA A 5 -21.51 19.54 43.77
CA ALA A 5 -21.76 19.22 42.37
C ALA A 5 -23.24 18.82 42.30
N GLY A 6 -24.02 19.35 41.36
CA GLY A 6 -25.45 19.08 41.18
C GLY A 6 -25.75 17.61 40.81
N PHE A 7 -25.39 16.69 41.69
CA PHE A 7 -25.48 15.25 41.55
C PHE A 7 -26.78 14.77 42.21
N ASP A 8 -27.80 14.52 41.40
CA ASP A 8 -29.08 14.00 41.88
C ASP A 8 -29.05 12.47 41.93
N VAL A 9 -28.78 11.94 43.13
CA VAL A 9 -28.69 10.50 43.40
C VAL A 9 -29.99 9.76 43.02
N ARG A 10 -31.15 10.45 42.99
CA ARG A 10 -32.43 9.81 42.65
C ARG A 10 -32.53 9.50 41.16
N LYS A 11 -32.04 10.39 40.28
CA LYS A 11 -31.98 10.15 38.83
C LYS A 11 -31.08 8.97 38.45
N LEU A 12 -30.03 8.71 39.23
CA LEU A 12 -29.14 7.56 39.05
C LEU A 12 -29.83 6.21 39.31
N ILE A 13 -30.84 6.20 40.18
CA ILE A 13 -31.61 5.00 40.54
C ILE A 13 -32.69 4.73 39.49
N ASP A 14 -33.30 5.80 38.94
CA ASP A 14 -34.40 5.71 37.98
C ASP A 14 -33.94 5.46 36.53
N ASP A 15 -32.77 5.99 36.14
CA ASP A 15 -32.14 5.77 34.83
C ASP A 15 -30.60 5.74 34.97
N PRO A 16 -30.02 4.54 35.21
CA PRO A 16 -28.58 4.39 35.39
C PRO A 16 -27.76 4.82 34.15
N ASP A 17 -28.36 4.73 32.97
CA ASP A 17 -27.69 5.03 31.69
C ASP A 17 -27.45 6.54 31.51
N THR A 18 -28.20 7.39 32.22
CA THR A 18 -28.04 8.86 32.19
C THR A 18 -26.67 9.37 32.66
N TYR A 19 -25.87 8.53 33.33
CA TYR A 19 -24.58 8.91 33.92
C TYR A 19 -23.40 8.08 33.42
N THR A 20 -23.56 7.36 32.31
CA THR A 20 -22.45 6.65 31.68
C THR A 20 -21.54 7.66 30.98
N ASP A 21 -20.38 7.93 31.57
CA ASP A 21 -19.41 8.85 30.96
C ASP A 21 -18.80 8.25 29.67
N GLU A 22 -18.31 9.12 28.78
CA GLU A 22 -17.86 8.72 27.44
C GLU A 22 -16.75 7.64 27.45
N TYR A 23 -15.94 7.60 28.51
CA TYR A 23 -14.94 6.54 28.69
C TYR A 23 -15.59 5.20 29.00
N ALA A 24 -16.60 5.18 29.89
CA ALA A 24 -17.34 3.97 30.21
C ALA A 24 -18.01 3.38 28.95
N VAL A 25 -18.63 4.22 28.10
CA VAL A 25 -19.18 3.81 26.80
C VAL A 25 -18.09 3.23 25.89
N PHE A 26 -16.93 3.90 25.82
CA PHE A 26 -15.83 3.48 24.96
C PHE A 26 -15.30 2.09 25.31
N ILE A 27 -15.13 1.80 26.60
CA ILE A 27 -14.55 0.53 27.08
C ILE A 27 -15.54 -0.63 27.16
N GLU A 28 -16.84 -0.40 26.98
CA GLU A 28 -17.86 -1.41 27.23
C GLU A 28 -17.72 -2.61 26.29
N ARG A 29 -17.63 -2.34 24.98
CA ARG A 29 -17.56 -3.35 23.90
C ARG A 29 -16.51 -2.99 22.87
N ASP A 30 -15.86 -4.02 22.33
CA ASP A 30 -14.94 -3.96 21.20
C ASP A 30 -13.85 -2.86 21.32
N CYS A 31 -13.45 -2.52 22.54
CA CYS A 31 -12.56 -1.39 22.77
C CYS A 31 -11.21 -1.59 22.07
N GLY A 32 -10.72 -2.83 22.01
CA GLY A 32 -9.54 -3.20 21.26
C GLY A 32 -9.68 -2.96 19.77
N LYS A 33 -10.82 -3.36 19.20
CA LYS A 33 -11.14 -3.10 17.80
C LYS A 33 -11.21 -1.60 17.51
N LYS A 34 -11.89 -0.81 18.35
CA LYS A 34 -11.97 0.66 18.22
C LYS A 34 -10.57 1.30 18.20
N ILE A 35 -9.72 0.94 19.17
CA ILE A 35 -8.33 1.42 19.25
C ILE A 35 -7.55 1.04 17.99
N ARG A 36 -7.69 -0.22 17.55
CA ARG A 36 -7.04 -0.71 16.34
C ARG A 36 -7.50 0.07 15.10
N GLN A 37 -8.79 0.37 14.96
CA GLN A 37 -9.30 1.17 13.83
C GLN A 37 -8.67 2.57 13.80
N ILE A 38 -8.62 3.23 14.97
CA ILE A 38 -7.95 4.54 15.09
C ILE A 38 -6.49 4.42 14.68
N ARG A 39 -5.75 3.42 15.17
CA ARG A 39 -4.36 3.20 14.77
C ARG A 39 -4.19 2.98 13.27
N LEU A 40 -5.05 2.14 12.67
CA LEU A 40 -5.00 1.83 11.26
C LEU A 40 -5.34 3.03 10.39
N ALA A 41 -6.20 3.95 10.86
CA ALA A 41 -6.48 5.23 10.24
C ALA A 41 -5.25 6.15 10.19
N HIS A 42 -4.41 6.12 11.23
CA HIS A 42 -3.12 6.82 11.25
C HIS A 42 -2.07 6.16 10.34
N GLY A 43 -2.31 4.94 9.86
CA GLY A 43 -1.38 4.20 9.01
C GLY A 43 -0.05 3.85 9.71
N VAL A 44 -0.05 3.71 11.04
CA VAL A 44 1.17 3.45 11.84
C VAL A 44 1.15 2.09 12.54
N VAL A 45 2.35 1.52 12.72
CA VAL A 45 2.54 0.28 13.49
C VAL A 45 2.25 0.51 14.98
N THR A 46 1.89 -0.55 15.70
CA THR A 46 1.53 -0.54 17.12
C THR A 46 2.52 0.23 17.98
N LYS A 47 3.83 0.01 17.79
CA LYS A 47 4.87 0.70 18.57
C LYS A 47 4.81 2.23 18.45
N VAL A 48 4.69 2.75 17.21
CA VAL A 48 4.65 4.20 16.95
C VAL A 48 3.35 4.82 17.49
N PHE A 49 2.23 4.08 17.40
CA PHE A 49 0.97 4.54 17.98
C PHE A 49 0.99 4.54 19.51
N ALA A 50 1.61 3.53 20.13
CA ALA A 50 1.78 3.46 21.58
C ALA A 50 2.57 4.66 22.11
N GLU A 51 3.68 5.00 21.44
CA GLU A 51 4.47 6.21 21.72
C GLU A 51 3.61 7.49 21.61
N LYS A 52 2.77 7.59 20.56
CA LYS A 52 1.87 8.74 20.35
C LYS A 52 0.85 8.93 21.48
N ILE A 53 0.25 7.85 22.00
CA ILE A 53 -0.76 7.92 23.07
C ILE A 53 -0.15 7.80 24.48
N GLY A 54 1.19 7.71 24.57
CA GLY A 54 1.94 7.71 25.83
C GLY A 54 1.84 6.40 26.63
N CYS A 55 1.74 5.26 25.95
CA CYS A 55 1.71 3.93 26.60
C CYS A 55 2.80 3.00 26.06
N ASP A 56 2.99 1.85 26.75
CA ASP A 56 3.90 0.81 26.28
C ASP A 56 3.28 0.00 25.12
N TRP A 57 4.13 -0.48 24.20
CA TRP A 57 3.68 -1.17 23.00
C TRP A 57 3.00 -2.52 23.28
N GLN A 58 3.43 -3.28 24.30
CA GLN A 58 2.78 -4.53 24.70
C GLN A 58 1.43 -4.25 25.35
N THR A 59 1.35 -3.14 26.08
CA THR A 59 0.09 -2.67 26.68
C THR A 59 -0.94 -2.35 25.60
N LEU A 60 -0.54 -1.61 24.56
CA LEU A 60 -1.42 -1.34 23.42
C LEU A 60 -1.79 -2.62 22.66
N GLU A 61 -0.84 -3.53 22.43
CA GLU A 61 -1.11 -4.81 21.78
C GLU A 61 -2.19 -5.61 22.54
N HIS A 62 -2.07 -5.67 23.87
CA HIS A 62 -3.08 -6.32 24.72
C HIS A 62 -4.45 -5.64 24.66
N TRP A 63 -4.50 -4.33 24.47
CA TRP A 63 -5.76 -3.63 24.25
C TRP A 63 -6.37 -4.02 22.90
N GLU A 64 -5.60 -3.99 21.82
CA GLU A 64 -6.10 -4.26 20.45
C GLU A 64 -6.65 -5.67 20.23
N ILE A 65 -6.28 -6.62 21.09
CA ILE A 65 -6.80 -7.99 21.11
C ILE A 65 -7.83 -8.23 22.22
N ASP A 66 -8.32 -7.18 22.87
CA ASP A 66 -9.27 -7.19 23.99
C ASP A 66 -8.82 -8.08 25.18
N ARG A 67 -7.51 -8.31 25.34
CA ARG A 67 -6.93 -9.00 26.50
C ARG A 67 -6.94 -8.11 27.75
N ALA A 68 -6.85 -6.80 27.57
CA ALA A 68 -6.93 -5.80 28.64
C ALA A 68 -7.67 -4.55 28.17
N LYS A 69 -8.19 -3.77 29.12
CA LYS A 69 -8.84 -2.47 28.82
C LYS A 69 -7.90 -1.31 29.15
N PRO A 70 -7.93 -0.21 28.38
CA PRO A 70 -7.16 0.98 28.72
C PRO A 70 -7.66 1.60 30.03
N LEU A 71 -6.75 2.14 30.83
CA LEU A 71 -7.10 2.96 31.98
C LEU A 71 -7.64 4.32 31.51
N ARG A 72 -8.51 4.95 32.32
CA ARG A 72 -9.11 6.27 32.04
C ARG A 72 -8.11 7.34 31.60
N LYS A 73 -6.89 7.35 32.15
CA LYS A 73 -5.84 8.32 31.79
C LYS A 73 -5.45 8.28 30.30
N TYR A 74 -5.67 7.17 29.60
CA TYR A 74 -5.38 7.02 28.17
C TYR A 74 -6.55 7.39 27.27
N TYR A 75 -7.73 7.65 27.84
CA TYR A 75 -8.93 7.98 27.07
C TYR A 75 -8.76 9.27 26.26
N GLU A 76 -8.30 10.35 26.90
CA GLU A 76 -8.10 11.64 26.21
C GLU A 76 -7.06 11.56 25.07
N PRO A 77 -5.88 10.93 25.24
CA PRO A 77 -4.96 10.69 24.13
C PRO A 77 -5.56 9.89 22.96
N ILE A 78 -6.33 8.84 23.25
CA ILE A 78 -7.01 8.02 22.21
C ILE A 78 -8.08 8.85 21.50
N LYS A 79 -8.87 9.62 22.25
CA LYS A 79 -9.91 10.51 21.73
C LYS A 79 -9.34 11.58 20.83
N GLN A 80 -8.22 12.18 21.23
CA GLN A 80 -7.51 13.14 20.39
C GLN A 80 -6.98 12.49 19.11
N ALA A 81 -6.41 11.29 19.22
CA ALA A 81 -5.95 10.55 18.04
C ALA A 81 -7.08 10.22 17.07
N ALA A 82 -8.29 9.90 17.55
CA ALA A 82 -9.46 9.68 16.69
C ALA A 82 -9.87 10.96 15.94
N ARG A 83 -9.91 12.10 16.64
CA ARG A 83 -10.26 13.41 16.04
C ARG A 83 -9.30 13.83 14.93
N GLU A 84 -8.01 13.57 15.09
CA GLU A 84 -6.98 13.91 14.09
C GLU A 84 -7.18 13.24 12.74
N VAL A 85 -7.79 12.04 12.72
CA VAL A 85 -8.08 11.28 11.50
C VAL A 85 -9.56 11.37 11.09
N GLY A 86 -10.34 12.24 11.75
CA GLY A 86 -11.75 12.45 11.44
C GLY A 86 -12.67 11.29 11.84
N ILE A 87 -12.25 10.44 12.78
CA ILE A 87 -13.10 9.38 13.33
C ILE A 87 -14.05 9.98 14.37
N ASP A 88 -15.34 9.74 14.19
CA ASP A 88 -16.38 10.03 15.16
C ASP A 88 -16.47 8.86 16.15
N LEU A 89 -16.13 9.14 17.42
CA LEU A 89 -16.13 8.13 18.47
C LEU A 89 -17.52 7.61 18.81
N ASP A 90 -18.56 8.44 18.67
CA ASP A 90 -19.92 8.02 18.99
C ASP A 90 -20.39 7.01 17.94
N MET A 91 -20.11 7.29 16.67
CA MET A 91 -20.31 6.33 15.59
C MET A 91 -19.45 5.08 15.77
N LEU A 92 -18.19 5.22 16.18
CA LEU A 92 -17.30 4.08 16.45
C LEU A 92 -17.78 3.21 17.61
N ASN A 93 -18.46 3.82 18.60
CA ASN A 93 -19.04 3.12 19.73
C ASN A 93 -20.25 2.28 19.33
N VAL A 94 -21.07 2.77 18.40
CA VAL A 94 -22.24 2.07 17.87
C VAL A 94 -21.85 1.00 16.85
N GLU A 95 -20.96 1.33 15.91
CA GLU A 95 -20.57 0.48 14.80
C GLU A 95 -19.04 0.49 14.60
N PRO A 96 -18.28 -0.37 15.30
CA PRO A 96 -16.81 -0.41 15.20
C PRO A 96 -16.24 -0.71 13.79
N ASP A 97 -17.07 -1.18 12.86
CA ASP A 97 -16.70 -1.49 11.48
C ASP A 97 -16.99 -0.34 10.49
N TYR A 98 -17.64 0.75 10.91
CA TYR A 98 -18.01 1.84 10.01
C TYR A 98 -16.79 2.46 9.33
N PHE A 99 -15.65 2.45 10.03
CA PHE A 99 -14.39 2.96 9.53
C PHE A 99 -13.53 1.82 8.97
N VAL A 100 -13.21 1.92 7.68
CA VAL A 100 -12.25 1.06 7.00
C VAL A 100 -11.11 1.93 6.48
N SER A 101 -9.91 1.76 7.01
CA SER A 101 -8.74 2.50 6.56
C SER A 101 -8.33 2.09 5.14
N ASP A 102 -7.62 2.96 4.42
CA ASP A 102 -7.11 2.64 3.09
C ASP A 102 -6.22 1.39 3.09
N TYR A 103 -5.45 1.16 4.16
CA TYR A 103 -4.70 -0.07 4.36
C TYR A 103 -5.59 -1.30 4.51
N GLN A 104 -6.68 -1.21 5.28
CA GLN A 104 -7.62 -2.34 5.42
C GLN A 104 -8.28 -2.66 4.08
N GLY A 105 -8.75 -1.65 3.35
CA GLY A 105 -9.27 -1.83 1.99
C GLY A 105 -8.22 -2.41 1.05
N PHE A 106 -6.96 -2.01 1.22
CA PHE A 106 -5.83 -2.49 0.42
C PHE A 106 -5.59 -3.98 0.59
N ILE A 107 -5.58 -4.48 1.83
CA ILE A 107 -5.30 -5.90 2.11
C ILE A 107 -6.51 -6.82 1.88
N GLN A 108 -7.74 -6.30 1.91
CA GLN A 108 -8.97 -7.11 1.75
C GLN A 108 -9.34 -7.38 0.29
N ALA A 109 -9.24 -6.39 -0.60
CA ALA A 109 -9.64 -6.52 -2.01
C ALA A 109 -8.43 -6.81 -2.91
N ASP A 110 -8.32 -8.05 -3.41
CA ASP A 110 -7.28 -8.53 -4.37
C ASP A 110 -5.92 -7.81 -4.23
N CYS A 111 -5.37 -7.86 -3.02
CA CYS A 111 -4.15 -7.14 -2.63
C CYS A 111 -2.99 -7.43 -3.60
N GLY A 112 -2.86 -8.69 -4.02
CA GLY A 112 -1.83 -9.12 -4.94
C GLY A 112 -1.90 -8.42 -6.31
N ARG A 113 -3.10 -8.20 -6.83
CA ARG A 113 -3.28 -7.45 -8.09
C ARG A 113 -2.91 -5.97 -7.93
N LYS A 114 -3.26 -5.35 -6.80
CA LYS A 114 -2.90 -3.96 -6.52
C LYS A 114 -1.38 -3.80 -6.46
N ILE A 115 -0.70 -4.67 -5.71
CA ILE A 115 0.76 -4.68 -5.58
C ILE A 115 1.42 -4.88 -6.95
N LYS A 116 0.93 -5.85 -7.74
CA LYS A 116 1.45 -6.11 -9.08
C LYS A 116 1.31 -4.90 -10.00
N SER A 117 0.18 -4.21 -9.93
CA SER A 117 -0.08 -3.00 -10.72
C SER A 117 0.88 -1.88 -10.35
N ILE A 118 1.08 -1.62 -9.06
CA ILE A 118 2.06 -0.64 -8.57
C ILE A 118 3.46 -1.00 -9.05
N ARG A 119 3.87 -2.28 -8.94
CA ARG A 119 5.19 -2.72 -9.42
C ARG A 119 5.37 -2.52 -10.92
N ILE A 120 4.36 -2.85 -11.72
CA ILE A 120 4.39 -2.66 -13.18
C ILE A 120 4.51 -1.18 -13.52
N ALA A 121 3.75 -0.31 -12.83
CA ALA A 121 3.84 1.14 -13.02
C ALA A 121 5.24 1.68 -12.67
N CYS A 122 5.89 1.12 -11.64
CA CYS A 122 7.29 1.41 -11.31
C CYS A 122 8.30 0.85 -12.35
N GLY A 123 7.86 0.09 -13.35
CA GLY A 123 8.71 -0.49 -14.39
C GLY A 123 9.72 -1.54 -13.90
N CYS A 124 9.54 -2.11 -12.70
CA CYS A 124 10.57 -2.92 -12.06
C CYS A 124 10.19 -4.40 -11.86
N GLY A 125 11.23 -5.24 -11.73
CA GLY A 125 11.09 -6.65 -11.38
C GLY A 125 10.90 -6.85 -9.87
N LEU A 126 10.55 -8.08 -9.46
CA LEU A 126 10.26 -8.44 -8.06
C LEU A 126 11.39 -8.04 -7.10
N ASN A 127 12.64 -8.36 -7.42
CA ASN A 127 13.79 -8.06 -6.55
C ASN A 127 14.06 -6.56 -6.42
N GLN A 128 13.89 -5.80 -7.51
CA GLN A 128 14.08 -4.36 -7.47
C GLN A 128 12.96 -3.68 -6.69
N PHE A 129 11.72 -4.11 -6.88
CA PHE A 129 10.59 -3.61 -6.11
C PHE A 129 10.73 -3.95 -4.62
N GLY A 130 11.14 -5.18 -4.30
CA GLY A 130 11.46 -5.56 -2.92
C GLY A 130 12.49 -4.63 -2.29
N ARG A 131 13.59 -4.31 -2.99
CA ARG A 131 14.58 -3.33 -2.51
C ARG A 131 13.99 -1.94 -2.28
N ILE A 132 13.12 -1.45 -3.16
CA ILE A 132 12.41 -0.17 -3.00
C ILE A 132 11.56 -0.18 -1.72
N LEU A 133 10.88 -1.29 -1.43
CA LEU A 133 10.02 -1.44 -0.26
C LEU A 133 10.78 -1.82 1.03
N GLY A 134 12.09 -2.10 0.95
CA GLY A 134 12.88 -2.59 2.08
C GLY A 134 12.60 -4.05 2.46
N CYS A 135 12.16 -4.88 1.50
CA CYS A 135 11.90 -6.32 1.68
C CYS A 135 12.56 -7.18 0.60
N THR A 136 12.30 -8.48 0.61
CA THR A 136 12.78 -9.40 -0.44
C THR A 136 11.83 -9.43 -1.63
N GLY A 137 12.34 -9.75 -2.82
CA GLY A 137 11.49 -9.99 -3.99
C GLY A 137 10.56 -11.19 -3.83
N GLU A 138 10.95 -12.18 -3.01
CA GLU A 138 10.10 -13.33 -2.65
C GLU A 138 8.88 -12.89 -1.82
N ALA A 139 9.05 -11.96 -0.89
CA ALA A 139 7.91 -11.41 -0.14
C ALA A 139 6.90 -10.75 -1.10
N VAL A 140 7.38 -9.91 -2.02
CA VAL A 140 6.55 -9.31 -3.08
C VAL A 140 5.85 -10.37 -3.92
N ALA A 141 6.58 -11.42 -4.35
CA ALA A 141 6.01 -12.49 -5.16
C ALA A 141 4.87 -13.23 -4.46
N ARG A 142 5.01 -13.45 -3.14
CA ARG A 142 3.97 -14.06 -2.31
C ARG A 142 2.76 -13.14 -2.14
N TRP A 143 2.99 -11.83 -2.00
CA TRP A 143 1.91 -10.85 -1.96
C TRP A 143 1.14 -10.79 -3.28
N GLU A 144 1.83 -10.74 -4.42
CA GLU A 144 1.19 -10.73 -5.75
C GLU A 144 0.35 -11.97 -6.05
N LYS A 145 0.70 -13.10 -5.42
CA LYS A 145 -0.04 -14.37 -5.51
C LYS A 145 -1.16 -14.48 -4.48
N ASN A 146 -1.41 -13.45 -3.66
CA ASN A 146 -2.33 -13.47 -2.52
C ASN A 146 -2.04 -14.62 -1.52
N ILE A 147 -0.78 -15.08 -1.42
CA ILE A 147 -0.38 -16.10 -0.44
C ILE A 147 -0.30 -15.51 0.97
N CYS A 148 0.16 -14.26 1.06
CA CYS A 148 0.12 -13.45 2.27
C CYS A 148 -0.09 -11.97 1.89
N VAL A 149 -0.37 -11.13 2.86
CA VAL A 149 -0.54 -9.67 2.68
C VAL A 149 0.67 -8.92 3.24
N PRO A 150 1.01 -7.73 2.71
CA PRO A 150 2.05 -6.90 3.30
C PRO A 150 1.62 -6.40 4.67
N GLU A 151 2.56 -6.40 5.62
CA GLU A 151 2.37 -5.72 6.90
C GLU A 151 2.30 -4.20 6.71
N LEU A 152 1.63 -3.52 7.64
CA LEU A 152 1.47 -2.06 7.65
C LEU A 152 2.80 -1.30 7.56
N LYS A 153 3.91 -1.87 8.05
CA LYS A 153 5.24 -1.24 7.96
C LYS A 153 5.75 -1.07 6.53
N TYR A 154 5.23 -1.85 5.57
CA TYR A 154 5.54 -1.74 4.14
C TYR A 154 4.50 -0.89 3.38
N TYR A 155 3.32 -0.69 3.98
CA TYR A 155 2.21 0.00 3.32
C TYR A 155 2.58 1.43 2.92
N LYS A 156 3.30 2.18 3.77
CA LYS A 156 3.73 3.55 3.44
C LYS A 156 4.65 3.61 2.22
N GLN A 157 5.57 2.65 2.08
CA GLN A 157 6.48 2.58 0.94
C GLN A 157 5.73 2.13 -0.32
N ILE A 158 4.75 1.24 -0.18
CA ILE A 158 3.86 0.83 -1.29
C ILE A 158 3.03 2.02 -1.76
N GLU A 159 2.44 2.78 -0.83
CA GLU A 159 1.67 3.98 -1.11
C GLU A 159 2.53 5.07 -1.77
N GLN A 160 3.74 5.30 -1.27
CA GLN A 160 4.67 6.24 -1.91
C GLN A 160 5.02 5.79 -3.33
N ALA A 161 5.36 4.51 -3.52
CA ALA A 161 5.65 3.97 -4.85
C ALA A 161 4.47 4.08 -5.81
N ALA A 162 3.22 3.94 -5.31
CA ALA A 162 2.02 4.17 -6.10
C ALA A 162 1.92 5.64 -6.52
N ASN A 163 2.03 6.57 -5.57
CA ASN A 163 1.90 8.01 -5.79
C ASN A 163 2.98 8.54 -6.75
N ASP A 164 4.23 8.10 -6.61
CA ASP A 164 5.35 8.46 -7.48
C ASP A 164 5.11 8.06 -8.95
N ASN A 165 4.24 7.08 -9.18
CA ASN A 165 3.89 6.57 -10.51
C ASN A 165 2.45 6.92 -10.92
N GLY A 166 1.85 7.93 -10.29
CA GLY A 166 0.53 8.47 -10.65
C GLY A 166 -0.65 7.55 -10.30
N LEU A 167 -0.46 6.58 -9.40
CA LEU A 167 -1.51 5.73 -8.87
C LEU A 167 -1.94 6.22 -7.48
N SER A 168 -3.21 6.05 -7.15
CA SER A 168 -3.72 6.28 -5.80
C SER A 168 -4.16 4.96 -5.18
N ILE A 169 -3.84 4.73 -3.90
CA ILE A 169 -4.33 3.55 -3.18
C ILE A 169 -5.85 3.52 -3.14
N LYS A 170 -6.49 4.68 -3.02
CA LYS A 170 -7.94 4.81 -3.01
C LYS A 170 -8.56 4.31 -4.32
N SER A 171 -8.02 4.73 -5.47
CA SER A 171 -8.53 4.26 -6.76
C SER A 171 -8.29 2.77 -6.97
N LEU A 172 -7.15 2.24 -6.50
CA LEU A 172 -6.88 0.81 -6.52
C LEU A 172 -7.83 0.02 -5.61
N ASN A 173 -8.22 0.58 -4.47
CA ASN A 173 -9.20 -0.02 -3.55
C ASN A 173 -10.60 -0.08 -4.16
N GLU A 174 -11.03 0.97 -4.85
CA GLU A 174 -12.31 1.03 -5.55
C GLU A 174 -12.34 0.11 -6.76
N THR A 175 -11.31 0.15 -7.60
CA THR A 175 -11.21 -0.67 -8.81
C THR A 175 -9.82 -1.30 -8.93
N PRO A 176 -9.63 -2.56 -8.50
CA PRO A 176 -8.37 -3.27 -8.66
C PRO A 176 -8.18 -3.70 -10.13
N VAL A 177 -7.81 -2.74 -10.99
CA VAL A 177 -7.46 -2.97 -12.39
C VAL A 177 -6.01 -3.41 -12.45
N LEU A 178 -5.75 -4.55 -13.10
CA LEU A 178 -4.38 -4.96 -13.40
C LEU A 178 -3.84 -4.08 -14.54
N ILE A 179 -2.84 -3.27 -14.24
CA ILE A 179 -2.11 -2.51 -15.27
C ILE A 179 -1.41 -3.50 -16.20
N LYS A 180 -1.53 -3.28 -17.51
CA LYS A 180 -0.85 -4.09 -18.52
C LYS A 180 0.66 -3.89 -18.44
N ASP A 181 1.40 -4.99 -18.47
CA ASP A 181 2.86 -4.98 -18.43
C ASP A 181 3.40 -4.93 -19.86
N GLU A 182 3.66 -3.74 -20.37
CA GLU A 182 4.14 -3.56 -21.75
C GLU A 182 5.45 -4.32 -22.04
N TYR A 183 6.31 -4.49 -21.03
CA TYR A 183 7.52 -5.29 -21.19
C TYR A 183 7.16 -6.75 -21.46
N LYS A 184 6.12 -7.26 -20.79
CA LYS A 184 5.67 -8.63 -21.01
C LYS A 184 5.03 -8.78 -22.39
N GLU A 185 4.19 -7.82 -22.81
CA GLU A 185 3.64 -7.77 -24.17
C GLU A 185 4.76 -7.74 -25.22
N PHE A 186 5.80 -6.92 -24.99
CA PHE A 186 6.99 -6.90 -25.83
C PHE A 186 7.71 -8.26 -25.86
N CYS A 187 7.98 -8.88 -24.71
CA CYS A 187 8.63 -10.19 -24.65
C CYS A 187 7.85 -11.29 -25.40
N GLU A 188 6.52 -11.23 -25.38
CA GLU A 188 5.63 -12.19 -26.03
C GLU A 188 5.42 -11.89 -27.53
N SER A 189 5.88 -10.72 -28.01
CA SER A 189 5.79 -10.29 -29.41
C SER A 189 6.97 -10.76 -30.27
N GLU A 190 6.95 -10.38 -31.55
CA GLU A 190 8.08 -10.50 -32.49
C GLU A 190 9.19 -9.45 -32.19
N PHE A 191 9.63 -9.36 -30.94
CA PHE A 191 10.50 -8.27 -30.45
C PHE A 191 11.83 -8.14 -31.20
N GLY A 192 12.35 -9.23 -31.76
CA GLY A 192 13.58 -9.20 -32.56
C GLY A 192 13.44 -8.35 -33.82
N GLU A 193 12.29 -8.44 -34.51
CA GLU A 193 12.00 -7.60 -35.67
C GLU A 193 11.70 -6.15 -35.25
N VAL A 194 11.11 -5.94 -34.06
CA VAL A 194 10.93 -4.60 -33.48
C VAL A 194 12.28 -3.91 -33.24
N VAL A 195 13.21 -4.57 -32.56
CA VAL A 195 14.57 -4.05 -32.30
C VAL A 195 15.27 -3.70 -33.62
N LYS A 196 15.19 -4.59 -34.60
CA LYS A 196 15.75 -4.41 -35.94
C LYS A 196 15.09 -3.26 -36.69
N ALA A 197 13.78 -3.09 -36.58
CA ALA A 197 13.02 -1.99 -37.17
C ALA A 197 13.43 -0.65 -36.55
N ILE A 198 13.54 -0.57 -35.21
CA ILE A 198 14.04 0.62 -34.51
C ILE A 198 15.43 0.99 -35.07
N ARG A 199 16.37 0.04 -35.09
CA ARG A 199 17.72 0.27 -35.61
C ARG A 199 17.71 0.77 -37.06
N ARG A 200 16.91 0.15 -37.93
CA ARG A 200 16.79 0.53 -39.35
C ARG A 200 16.21 1.94 -39.54
N ASN A 201 15.31 2.38 -38.67
CA ASN A 201 14.78 3.75 -38.66
C ASN A 201 15.81 4.81 -38.23
N TYR A 202 16.92 4.39 -37.61
CA TYR A 202 18.10 5.21 -37.38
C TYR A 202 19.20 5.03 -38.44
N HIS A 203 18.99 4.16 -39.43
CA HIS A 203 19.96 3.81 -40.46
C HIS A 203 21.31 3.30 -39.91
N MET A 204 21.30 2.67 -38.73
CA MET A 204 22.51 2.22 -38.04
C MET A 204 22.85 0.75 -38.33
N LYS A 205 24.14 0.44 -38.34
CA LYS A 205 24.62 -0.95 -38.22
C LYS A 205 24.43 -1.42 -36.78
N GLN A 206 24.40 -2.74 -36.56
CA GLN A 206 24.20 -3.30 -35.21
C GLN A 206 25.27 -2.83 -34.21
N ILE A 207 26.51 -2.61 -34.67
CA ILE A 207 27.60 -2.12 -33.80
C ILE A 207 27.35 -0.68 -33.32
N ASP A 208 26.91 0.21 -34.21
CA ASP A 208 26.65 1.62 -33.88
C ASP A 208 25.41 1.74 -32.99
N PHE A 209 24.38 0.94 -33.27
CA PHE A 209 23.19 0.85 -32.44
C PHE A 209 23.48 0.27 -31.05
N GLY A 210 24.33 -0.76 -30.97
CA GLY A 210 24.81 -1.30 -29.70
C GLY A 210 25.51 -0.23 -28.87
N ARG A 211 26.43 0.54 -29.47
CA ARG A 211 27.09 1.68 -28.79
C ARG A 211 26.09 2.74 -28.31
N MET A 212 25.06 3.04 -29.10
CA MET A 212 24.01 4.00 -28.73
C MET A 212 23.23 3.56 -27.49
N ILE A 213 22.93 2.26 -27.36
CA ILE A 213 22.17 1.70 -26.23
C ILE A 213 23.06 1.35 -25.03
N GLY A 214 24.38 1.23 -25.26
CA GLY A 214 25.37 0.83 -24.25
C GLY A 214 25.57 -0.69 -24.16
N VAL A 215 25.35 -1.44 -25.24
CA VAL A 215 25.51 -2.89 -25.32
C VAL A 215 26.42 -3.32 -26.46
N SER A 216 26.88 -4.57 -26.44
CA SER A 216 27.74 -5.11 -27.49
C SER A 216 26.99 -5.37 -28.80
N LEU A 217 27.72 -5.43 -29.92
CA LEU A 217 27.21 -5.89 -31.23
C LEU A 217 26.51 -7.25 -31.09
N SER A 218 27.14 -8.19 -30.40
CA SER A 218 26.62 -9.55 -30.22
C SER A 218 25.30 -9.54 -29.45
N THR A 219 25.16 -8.65 -28.46
CA THR A 219 23.90 -8.47 -27.71
C THR A 219 22.77 -8.03 -28.64
N ILE A 220 23.01 -7.04 -29.51
CA ILE A 220 22.02 -6.61 -30.51
C ILE A 220 21.69 -7.77 -31.48
N GLY A 221 22.69 -8.49 -31.96
CA GLY A 221 22.49 -9.66 -32.80
C GLY A 221 21.57 -10.68 -32.14
N ASN A 222 21.86 -11.04 -30.88
CA ASN A 222 21.07 -11.99 -30.10
C ASN A 222 19.63 -11.51 -29.84
N TRP A 223 19.43 -10.20 -29.66
CA TRP A 223 18.08 -9.63 -29.52
C TRP A 223 17.31 -9.69 -30.84
N GLU A 224 17.92 -9.30 -31.96
CA GLU A 224 17.28 -9.32 -33.28
C GLU A 224 16.93 -10.74 -33.74
N THR A 225 17.70 -11.75 -33.34
CA THR A 225 17.40 -13.17 -33.59
C THR A 225 16.50 -13.81 -32.54
N ARG A 226 16.06 -13.04 -31.52
CA ARG A 226 15.30 -13.51 -30.35
C ARG A 226 15.98 -14.62 -29.55
N SER A 227 17.29 -14.77 -29.68
CA SER A 227 18.07 -15.76 -28.93
C SER A 227 18.21 -15.36 -27.46
N VAL A 228 18.17 -14.04 -27.16
CA VAL A 228 18.18 -13.49 -25.80
C VAL A 228 17.14 -12.37 -25.73
N ILE A 229 16.38 -12.32 -24.64
CA ILE A 229 15.39 -11.26 -24.37
C ILE A 229 16.11 -10.06 -23.71
N PRO A 230 15.92 -8.81 -24.18
CA PRO A 230 16.40 -7.62 -23.48
C PRO A 230 15.81 -7.55 -22.07
N ASP A 231 16.59 -7.18 -21.05
CA ASP A 231 16.02 -6.92 -19.73
C ASP A 231 15.16 -5.64 -19.71
N ARG A 232 14.49 -5.38 -18.57
CA ARG A 232 13.60 -4.21 -18.42
C ARG A 232 14.31 -2.87 -18.59
N GLU A 233 15.59 -2.76 -18.20
CA GLU A 233 16.35 -1.52 -18.34
C GLU A 233 16.60 -1.23 -19.83
N HIS A 234 17.03 -2.25 -20.58
CA HIS A 234 17.24 -2.15 -22.00
C HIS A 234 15.93 -1.97 -22.77
N PHE A 235 14.84 -2.61 -22.33
CA PHE A 235 13.51 -2.35 -22.87
C PHE A 235 13.08 -0.90 -22.69
N ALA A 236 13.31 -0.29 -21.52
CA ALA A 236 12.99 1.13 -21.29
C ALA A 236 13.74 2.05 -22.28
N LYS A 237 15.04 1.78 -22.50
CA LYS A 237 15.84 2.50 -23.51
C LYS A 237 15.29 2.28 -24.93
N LEU A 238 14.96 1.04 -25.29
CA LEU A 238 14.36 0.72 -26.58
C LEU A 238 13.01 1.43 -26.78
N LYS A 239 12.16 1.49 -25.75
CA LYS A 239 10.87 2.19 -25.76
C LYS A 239 11.04 3.68 -26.02
N GLU A 240 11.97 4.34 -25.33
CA GLU A 240 12.26 5.76 -25.51
C GLU A 240 12.74 6.05 -26.94
N ILE A 241 13.64 5.22 -27.47
CA ILE A 241 14.21 5.37 -28.82
C ILE A 241 13.15 5.07 -29.89
N ALA A 242 12.30 4.06 -29.68
CA ALA A 242 11.19 3.72 -30.57
C ALA A 242 10.18 4.86 -30.67
N ALA A 243 9.80 5.46 -29.52
CA ALA A 243 8.86 6.58 -29.45
C ALA A 243 9.35 7.79 -30.25
N ARG A 244 10.65 8.12 -30.19
CA ARG A 244 11.27 9.20 -30.98
C ARG A 244 11.17 9.02 -32.49
N LYS A 245 11.00 7.78 -32.97
CA LYS A 245 10.87 7.45 -34.40
C LYS A 245 9.46 7.00 -34.80
N GLY A 246 8.51 6.99 -33.86
CA GLY A 246 7.16 6.49 -34.12
C GLY A 246 7.09 5.00 -34.45
N VAL A 247 8.06 4.20 -33.99
CA VAL A 247 8.06 2.74 -34.18
C VAL A 247 7.21 2.11 -33.07
N LYS A 248 6.23 1.29 -33.45
CA LYS A 248 5.43 0.52 -32.47
C LYS A 248 6.25 -0.62 -31.88
N LEU A 249 6.08 -0.88 -30.58
CA LEU A 249 6.82 -1.92 -29.86
C LEU A 249 6.20 -3.31 -29.95
N TYR A 250 4.91 -3.37 -30.25
CA TYR A 250 4.12 -4.59 -30.39
C TYR A 250 2.82 -4.22 -31.10
N ASP A 251 2.17 -5.21 -31.72
CA ASP A 251 0.83 -5.03 -32.28
C ASP A 251 -0.19 -5.04 -31.12
N ALA A 252 -1.08 -4.06 -31.12
CA ALA A 252 -2.10 -3.85 -30.07
C ALA A 252 -3.34 -4.74 -30.28
#